data_AF-A0A7L3E3C6-F1
#
_entry.id   AF-A0A7L3E3C6-F1
#
_cell.length_a   1.000
_cell.length_b   1.000
_cell.length_c   1.000
_cell.angle_alpha   90.00
_cell.angle_beta   90.00
_cell.angle_gamma   90.00
#
_symmetry.space_group_name_H-M   'P 1'
#
loop_
_entity.id
_entity.type
_entity.pdbx_description
1 polymer ?
#
loop_
_entity_poly.entity_id
_entity_poly.type
_entity_poly.pdbx_seq_one_letter_code
_entity_poly.pdbx_strand_id
1 'polypeptide(L)'
;QTELNNCISMLVAGNDRIQTIISQLEDSCQSTEENSEVAKRELCARFDALAALLEEKKAELLQRISQEQADKTAFIQSLICQYKEQLEKSSRLVETAVQAAEESEGAAFLMGTGTPTSVLSLSRIVEASKGGRLDKIEQGYESMDAFSVSLEHLTEAVHALDFDPAEEDEEYFDGEEEEMEE
;
A
#
# COMPACT_ATOMS: atom_id res chain seq x y z
N GLN A 1 -78.63 -21.72 32.39
CA GLN A 1 -77.78 -22.52 31.47
C GLN A 1 -77.24 -21.66 30.32
N THR A 2 -77.99 -20.67 29.83
CA THR A 2 -77.57 -19.73 28.77
C THR A 2 -76.45 -18.76 29.18
N GLU A 3 -76.49 -18.22 30.40
CA GLU A 3 -75.47 -17.25 30.88
C GLU A 3 -74.07 -17.85 30.98
N LEU A 4 -73.95 -19.07 31.52
CA LEU A 4 -72.68 -19.79 31.59
C LEU A 4 -72.09 -20.03 30.19
N ASN A 5 -72.93 -20.42 29.21
CA ASN A 5 -72.48 -20.61 27.84
C ASN A 5 -72.01 -19.29 27.20
N ASN A 6 -72.66 -18.16 27.50
CA ASN A 6 -72.21 -16.85 27.02
C ASN A 6 -70.85 -16.46 27.61
N CYS A 7 -70.64 -16.68 28.92
CA CYS A 7 -69.34 -16.46 29.56
C CYS A 7 -68.24 -17.34 28.94
N ILE A 8 -68.56 -18.62 28.65
CA ILE A 8 -67.63 -19.53 27.97
C ILE A 8 -67.29 -19.01 26.56
N SER A 9 -68.28 -18.58 25.77
CA SER A 9 -68.03 -18.02 24.44
C SER A 9 -67.17 -16.76 24.46
N MET A 10 -67.37 -15.87 25.44
CA MET A 10 -66.52 -14.69 25.62
C MET A 10 -65.08 -15.06 25.97
N LEU A 11 -64.88 -16.07 26.83
CA LEU A 11 -63.54 -16.54 27.21
C LEU A 11 -62.81 -17.20 26.03
N VAL A 12 -63.53 -17.98 25.21
CA VAL A 12 -62.98 -18.55 23.98
C VAL A 12 -62.53 -17.45 23.02
N ALA A 13 -63.38 -16.45 22.76
CA ALA A 13 -63.02 -15.31 21.92
C ALA A 13 -61.82 -14.51 22.48
N GLY A 14 -61.74 -14.36 23.80
CA GLY A 14 -60.58 -13.75 24.48
C GLY A 14 -59.30 -14.56 24.27
N ASN A 15 -59.38 -15.89 24.39
CA ASN A 15 -58.25 -16.78 24.13
C ASN A 15 -57.79 -16.74 22.67
N ASP A 16 -58.72 -16.71 21.71
CA ASP A 16 -58.40 -16.61 20.28
C ASP A 16 -57.66 -15.28 19.98
N ARG A 17 -58.07 -14.19 20.63
CA ARG A 17 -57.37 -12.90 20.54
C ARG A 17 -55.96 -12.98 21.13
N ILE A 18 -55.81 -13.59 22.31
CA ILE A 18 -54.48 -13.77 22.94
C ILE A 18 -53.58 -14.64 22.05
N GLN A 19 -54.09 -15.73 21.49
CA GLN A 19 -53.34 -16.58 20.55
C GLN A 19 -52.88 -15.79 19.32
N THR A 20 -53.75 -14.94 18.76
CA THR A 20 -53.38 -14.08 17.62
C THR A 20 -52.26 -13.11 17.98
N ILE A 21 -52.31 -12.49 19.18
CA ILE A 21 -51.25 -11.60 19.66
C ILE A 21 -49.94 -12.37 19.86
N ILE A 22 -49.98 -13.58 20.44
CA ILE A 22 -48.80 -14.42 20.60
C ILE A 22 -48.15 -14.71 19.24
N SER A 23 -48.92 -15.14 18.25
CA SER A 23 -48.38 -15.40 16.90
C SER A 23 -47.77 -14.15 16.26
N GLN A 24 -48.39 -12.99 16.42
CA GLN A 24 -47.82 -11.72 15.92
C GLN A 24 -46.50 -11.36 16.63
N LEU A 25 -46.39 -11.62 17.93
CA LEU A 25 -45.16 -11.40 18.69
C LEU A 25 -44.07 -12.39 18.26
N GLU A 26 -44.40 -13.65 18.02
CA GLU A 26 -43.46 -14.65 17.51
C GLU A 26 -42.93 -14.26 16.12
N ASP A 27 -43.81 -13.86 15.20
CA ASP A 27 -43.43 -13.35 13.88
C ASP A 27 -42.56 -12.10 13.97
N SER A 28 -42.89 -11.17 14.89
CA SER A 28 -42.11 -9.95 15.13
C SER A 28 -40.73 -10.26 15.69
N CYS A 29 -40.62 -11.23 16.60
CA CYS A 29 -39.33 -11.70 17.12
C CYS A 29 -38.47 -12.28 15.99
N GLN A 30 -39.03 -13.16 15.17
CA GLN A 30 -38.32 -13.75 14.04
C GLN A 30 -37.86 -12.67 13.05
N SER A 31 -38.74 -11.73 12.68
CA SER A 31 -38.38 -10.64 11.76
C SER A 31 -37.28 -9.76 12.34
N THR A 32 -37.30 -9.49 13.65
CA THR A 32 -36.25 -8.71 14.33
C THR A 32 -34.91 -9.44 14.28
N GLU A 33 -34.89 -10.75 14.50
CA GLU A 33 -33.67 -11.57 14.39
C GLU A 33 -33.10 -11.54 12.97
N GLU A 34 -33.94 -11.81 11.95
CA GLU A 34 -33.54 -11.79 10.54
C GLU A 34 -33.01 -10.41 10.11
N ASN A 35 -33.70 -9.34 10.50
CA ASN A 35 -33.28 -7.97 10.22
C ASN A 35 -31.93 -7.66 10.89
N SER A 36 -31.72 -8.10 12.13
CA SER A 36 -30.45 -7.91 12.84
C SER A 36 -29.29 -8.63 12.13
N GLU A 37 -29.52 -9.85 11.63
CA GLU A 37 -28.51 -10.61 10.88
C GLU A 37 -28.19 -9.98 9.53
N VAL A 38 -29.18 -9.39 8.85
CA VAL A 38 -28.95 -8.60 7.64
C VAL A 38 -28.08 -7.38 7.97
N ALA A 39 -28.43 -6.61 8.99
CA ALA A 39 -27.69 -5.42 9.39
C ALA A 39 -26.23 -5.75 9.77
N LYS A 40 -26.00 -6.83 10.53
CA LYS A 40 -24.65 -7.33 10.85
C LYS A 40 -23.86 -7.66 9.60
N ARG A 41 -24.45 -8.43 8.66
CA ARG A 41 -23.76 -8.81 7.41
C ARG A 41 -23.41 -7.60 6.55
N GLU A 42 -24.32 -6.64 6.42
CA GLU A 42 -24.05 -5.41 5.68
C GLU A 42 -22.94 -4.58 6.31
N LEU A 43 -22.93 -4.47 7.64
CA LEU A 43 -21.87 -3.77 8.37
C LEU A 43 -20.51 -4.41 8.09
N CYS A 44 -20.40 -5.73 8.26
CA CYS A 44 -19.18 -6.47 7.95
C CYS A 44 -18.73 -6.24 6.50
N ALA A 45 -19.66 -6.36 5.54
CA ALA A 45 -19.33 -6.17 4.12
C ALA A 45 -18.79 -4.75 3.82
N ARG A 46 -19.31 -3.71 4.50
CA ARG A 46 -18.81 -2.33 4.34
C ARG A 46 -17.38 -2.17 4.88
N PHE A 47 -17.09 -2.75 6.05
CA PHE A 47 -15.74 -2.72 6.62
C PHE A 47 -14.75 -3.54 5.80
N ASP A 48 -15.15 -4.72 5.34
CA ASP A 48 -14.33 -5.57 4.47
C ASP A 48 -13.99 -4.86 3.15
N ALA A 49 -14.95 -4.16 2.55
CA ALA A 49 -14.72 -3.37 1.35
C ALA A 49 -13.70 -2.23 1.58
N LEU A 50 -13.77 -1.54 2.72
CA LEU A 50 -12.79 -0.51 3.09
C LEU A 50 -11.39 -1.12 3.30
N ALA A 51 -11.30 -2.26 3.99
CA ALA A 51 -10.03 -2.97 4.19
C ALA A 51 -9.41 -3.42 2.86
N ALA A 52 -10.23 -3.95 1.95
CA ALA A 52 -9.78 -4.37 0.62
C ALA A 52 -9.20 -3.19 -0.19
N LEU A 53 -9.85 -2.03 -0.14
CA LEU A 53 -9.37 -0.81 -0.81
C LEU A 53 -8.02 -0.34 -0.23
N LEU A 54 -7.86 -0.38 1.09
CA LEU A 54 -6.60 -0.03 1.75
C LEU A 54 -5.47 -0.99 1.35
N GLU A 55 -5.76 -2.29 1.29
CA GLU A 55 -4.77 -3.29 0.87
C GLU A 55 -4.39 -3.13 -0.62
N GLU A 56 -5.36 -2.79 -1.49
CA GLU A 56 -5.08 -2.45 -2.90
C GLU A 56 -4.12 -1.27 -3.01
N LYS A 57 -4.38 -0.16 -2.28
CA LYS A 57 -3.53 1.03 -2.30
C LYS A 57 -2.13 0.76 -1.77
N LYS A 58 -2.02 -0.05 -0.72
CA LYS A 58 -0.74 -0.53 -0.19
C LYS A 58 0.02 -1.36 -1.22
N ALA A 59 -0.65 -2.30 -1.90
CA ALA A 59 -0.03 -3.12 -2.93
C ALA A 59 0.46 -2.27 -4.12
N GLU A 60 -0.33 -1.29 -4.55
CA GLU A 60 0.05 -0.34 -5.61
C GLU A 60 1.32 0.44 -5.22
N LEU A 61 1.40 0.96 -3.99
CA LEU A 61 2.56 1.69 -3.51
C LEU A 61 3.81 0.79 -3.42
N LEU A 62 3.66 -0.43 -2.92
CA LEU A 62 4.75 -1.41 -2.87
C LEU A 62 5.28 -1.73 -4.26
N GLN A 63 4.40 -1.91 -5.24
CA GLN A 63 4.80 -2.15 -6.63
C GLN A 63 5.61 -0.98 -7.18
N ARG A 64 5.20 0.27 -6.93
CA ARG A 64 5.96 1.46 -7.35
C ARG A 64 7.33 1.54 -6.69
N ILE A 65 7.42 1.24 -5.39
CA ILE A 65 8.70 1.17 -4.65
C ILE A 65 9.62 0.13 -5.29
N SER A 66 9.11 -1.07 -5.56
CA SER A 66 9.90 -2.14 -6.19
C SER A 66 10.37 -1.77 -7.60
N GLN A 67 9.53 -1.10 -8.38
CA GLN A 67 9.90 -0.65 -9.73
C GLN A 67 11.02 0.41 -9.67
N GLU A 68 10.86 1.45 -8.84
CA GLU A 68 11.88 2.48 -8.68
C GLU A 68 13.20 1.89 -8.17
N GLN A 69 13.13 0.98 -7.20
CA GLN A 69 14.30 0.29 -6.68
C GLN A 69 15.01 -0.53 -7.77
N ALA A 70 14.25 -1.24 -8.62
CA ALA A 70 14.80 -2.00 -9.73
C ALA A 70 15.48 -1.09 -10.77
N ASP A 71 14.83 0.01 -11.14
CA ASP A 71 15.35 0.97 -12.13
C ASP A 71 16.62 1.66 -11.63
N LYS A 72 16.62 2.14 -10.38
CA LYS A 72 17.82 2.70 -9.74
C LYS A 72 18.96 1.71 -9.69
N THR A 73 18.67 0.47 -9.26
CA THR A 73 19.68 -0.59 -9.18
C THR A 73 20.25 -0.92 -10.55
N ALA A 74 19.40 -1.04 -11.57
CA ALA A 74 19.81 -1.32 -12.94
C ALA A 74 20.71 -0.21 -13.51
N PHE A 75 20.37 1.06 -13.25
CA PHE A 75 21.20 2.20 -13.64
C PHE A 75 22.57 2.16 -12.96
N ILE A 76 22.62 1.95 -11.65
CA ILE A 76 23.87 1.86 -10.88
C ILE A 76 24.74 0.70 -11.41
N GLN A 77 24.13 -0.46 -11.67
CA GLN A 77 24.85 -1.62 -12.22
C GLN A 77 25.41 -1.34 -13.61
N SER A 78 24.64 -0.70 -14.50
CA SER A 78 25.12 -0.28 -15.82
C SER A 78 26.31 0.65 -15.69
N LEU A 79 26.24 1.62 -14.77
CA LEU A 79 27.32 2.55 -14.52
C LEU A 79 28.58 1.86 -14.02
N ILE A 80 28.46 0.92 -13.07
CA ILE A 80 29.58 0.09 -12.59
C ILE A 80 30.23 -0.65 -13.77
N CYS A 81 29.44 -1.24 -14.67
CA CYS A 81 29.98 -1.93 -15.85
C CYS A 81 30.76 -0.98 -16.78
N GLN A 82 30.24 0.23 -17.01
CA GLN A 82 30.93 1.24 -17.83
C GLN A 82 32.26 1.69 -17.20
N TYR A 83 32.28 1.94 -15.88
CA TYR A 83 33.52 2.27 -15.17
C TYR A 83 34.53 1.12 -15.23
N LYS A 84 34.10 -0.13 -15.08
CA LYS A 84 34.97 -1.31 -15.23
C LYS A 84 35.55 -1.43 -16.64
N GLU A 85 34.74 -1.22 -17.67
CA GLU A 85 35.20 -1.29 -19.06
C GLU A 85 36.23 -0.19 -19.37
N GLN A 86 36.00 1.04 -18.88
CA GLN A 86 36.98 2.12 -19.00
C GLN A 86 38.28 1.81 -18.26
N LEU A 87 38.19 1.22 -17.06
CA LEU A 87 39.36 0.81 -16.29
C LEU A 87 40.17 -0.26 -17.05
N GLU A 88 39.52 -1.25 -17.65
CA GLU A 88 40.19 -2.28 -18.47
C GLU A 88 40.87 -1.67 -19.70
N LYS A 89 40.20 -0.76 -20.41
CA LYS A 89 40.80 -0.04 -21.55
C LYS A 89 42.03 0.75 -21.12
N SER A 90 41.94 1.45 -19.98
CA SER A 90 43.07 2.20 -19.42
C SER A 90 44.22 1.27 -19.03
N SER A 91 43.96 0.11 -18.40
CA SER A 91 45.00 -0.87 -18.05
C SER A 91 45.75 -1.36 -19.27
N ARG A 92 45.02 -1.76 -20.33
CA ARG A 92 45.65 -2.22 -21.59
C ARG A 92 46.50 -1.14 -22.25
N LEU A 93 46.06 0.13 -22.20
CA LEU A 93 46.85 1.23 -22.73
C LEU A 93 48.12 1.46 -21.93
N VAL A 94 48.07 1.34 -20.60
CA VAL A 94 49.25 1.39 -19.73
C VAL A 94 50.20 0.22 -20.03
N GLU A 95 49.69 -1.00 -20.15
CA GLU A 95 50.51 -2.18 -20.53
C GLU A 95 51.20 -1.97 -21.89
N THR A 96 50.47 -1.48 -22.88
CA THR A 96 51.02 -1.17 -24.21
C THR A 96 52.06 -0.05 -24.14
N ALA A 97 51.86 0.94 -23.26
CA ALA A 97 52.82 2.01 -23.02
C ALA A 97 54.14 1.50 -22.46
N VAL A 98 54.04 0.63 -21.44
CA VAL A 98 55.20 0.04 -20.75
C VAL A 98 55.98 -0.82 -21.74
N GLN A 99 55.30 -1.69 -22.49
CA GLN A 99 55.97 -2.52 -23.50
C GLN A 99 56.68 -1.67 -24.57
N ALA A 100 56.03 -0.60 -25.06
CA ALA A 100 56.65 0.30 -26.03
C ALA A 100 57.87 1.05 -25.45
N ALA A 101 57.85 1.38 -24.15
CA ALA A 101 58.98 2.00 -23.47
C ALA A 101 60.16 1.02 -23.30
N GLU A 102 59.91 -0.23 -22.92
CA GLU A 102 60.92 -1.28 -22.81
C GLU A 102 61.56 -1.61 -24.18
N GLU A 103 60.75 -1.71 -25.23
CA GLU A 103 61.23 -1.94 -26.61
C GLU A 103 62.04 -0.73 -27.13
N SER A 104 61.65 0.49 -26.78
CA SER A 104 62.42 1.70 -27.09
C SER A 104 63.76 1.74 -26.37
N GLU A 105 63.86 1.21 -25.14
CA GLU A 105 65.11 1.12 -24.38
C GLU A 105 66.06 0.06 -24.97
N GLY A 106 65.52 -1.07 -25.44
CA GLY A 106 66.25 -2.10 -26.17
C GLY A 106 66.68 -1.70 -27.59
N ALA A 107 65.90 -0.87 -28.28
CA ALA A 107 66.18 -0.38 -29.63
C ALA A 107 66.95 0.95 -29.68
N ALA A 108 67.00 1.71 -28.59
CA ALA A 108 67.78 2.95 -28.49
C ALA A 108 69.28 2.74 -28.68
N PHE A 109 69.79 1.53 -28.45
CA PHE A 109 71.18 1.18 -28.76
C PHE A 109 71.46 1.10 -30.27
N LEU A 110 70.44 0.96 -31.13
CA LEU A 110 70.62 0.71 -32.57
C LEU A 110 70.05 1.81 -33.49
N MET A 111 69.15 2.67 -33.03
CA MET A 111 68.46 3.63 -33.91
C MET A 111 68.26 4.99 -33.23
N GLY A 112 69.22 5.89 -33.41
CA GLY A 112 69.02 7.31 -33.14
C GLY A 112 68.05 7.88 -34.19
N THR A 113 66.75 7.92 -33.90
CA THR A 113 65.71 8.82 -34.45
C THR A 113 64.36 8.38 -33.90
N GLY A 114 63.61 9.31 -33.29
CA GLY A 114 62.29 9.02 -32.72
C GLY A 114 61.33 8.47 -33.77
N THR A 115 60.89 7.23 -33.59
CA THR A 115 59.98 6.56 -34.52
C THR A 115 58.53 7.02 -34.30
N PRO A 116 57.73 7.22 -35.36
CA PRO A 116 56.36 7.76 -35.27
C PRO A 116 55.39 6.87 -34.48
N THR A 117 55.71 5.58 -34.30
CA THR A 117 54.91 4.62 -33.54
C THR A 117 54.90 4.95 -32.04
N SER A 118 56.03 5.40 -31.47
CA SER A 118 56.15 5.76 -30.04
C SER A 118 55.34 7.01 -29.65
N VAL A 119 55.25 7.98 -30.56
CA VAL A 119 54.51 9.23 -30.35
C VAL A 119 53.00 8.99 -30.45
N LEU A 120 52.58 8.07 -31.32
CA LEU A 120 51.18 7.64 -31.46
C LEU A 120 50.65 6.89 -30.22
N SER A 121 51.49 6.08 -29.56
CA SER A 121 51.12 5.44 -28.28
C SER A 121 50.99 6.45 -27.16
N LEU A 122 51.93 7.39 -27.02
CA LEU A 122 51.87 8.50 -26.05
C LEU A 122 50.60 9.35 -26.24
N SER A 123 50.26 9.74 -27.47
CA SER A 123 49.05 10.52 -27.73
C SER A 123 47.77 9.77 -27.34
N ARG A 124 47.69 8.46 -27.59
CA ARG A 124 46.54 7.62 -27.18
C ARG A 124 46.43 7.45 -25.66
N ILE A 125 47.56 7.33 -24.96
CA ILE A 125 47.58 7.25 -23.49
C ILE A 125 47.13 8.57 -22.87
N VAL A 126 47.61 9.71 -23.39
CA VAL A 126 47.18 11.03 -22.94
C VAL A 126 45.70 11.24 -23.16
N GLU A 127 45.17 10.82 -24.31
CA GLU A 127 43.74 10.93 -24.63
C GLU A 127 42.86 10.05 -23.74
N ALA A 128 43.30 8.83 -23.41
CA ALA A 128 42.61 7.96 -22.45
C ALA A 128 42.72 8.44 -21.00
N SER A 129 43.84 9.06 -20.61
CA SER A 129 44.05 9.62 -19.27
C SER A 129 43.10 10.77 -18.94
N LYS A 130 42.52 11.42 -19.97
CA LYS A 130 41.54 12.49 -19.78
C LYS A 130 40.22 11.99 -19.19
N GLY A 131 40.03 10.67 -19.10
CA GLY A 131 38.85 10.04 -18.52
C GLY A 131 37.62 10.30 -19.37
N GLY A 132 37.05 9.25 -19.96
CA GLY A 132 35.74 9.39 -20.59
C GLY A 132 34.77 10.06 -19.60
N ARG A 133 33.99 11.04 -20.08
CA ARG A 133 32.89 11.66 -19.31
C ARG A 133 31.82 10.59 -19.08
N LEU A 134 32.04 9.74 -18.08
CA LEU A 134 31.03 8.81 -17.60
C LEU A 134 30.03 9.59 -16.75
N ASP A 135 28.78 9.15 -16.80
CA ASP A 135 27.74 9.70 -15.95
C ASP A 135 28.10 9.49 -14.47
N LYS A 136 27.54 10.34 -13.62
CA LYS A 136 27.73 10.29 -12.17
C LYS A 136 26.37 10.21 -11.53
N ILE A 137 26.32 9.50 -10.41
CA ILE A 137 25.15 9.46 -9.55
C ILE A 137 25.16 10.75 -8.72
N GLU A 138 24.03 11.45 -8.69
CA GLU A 138 23.85 12.64 -7.86
C GLU A 138 23.72 12.28 -6.38
N GLN A 139 24.07 13.22 -5.49
CA GLN A 139 23.95 13.00 -4.06
C GLN A 139 22.48 12.77 -3.68
N GLY A 140 22.20 11.67 -2.99
CA GLY A 140 20.84 11.32 -2.58
C GLY A 140 20.04 10.52 -3.62
N TYR A 141 20.64 10.08 -4.74
CA TYR A 141 19.98 9.21 -5.72
C TYR A 141 19.38 7.93 -5.10
N GLU A 142 20.03 7.41 -4.06
CA GLU A 142 19.60 6.21 -3.33
C GLU A 142 18.37 6.46 -2.43
N SER A 143 17.98 7.72 -2.20
CA SER A 143 16.84 8.05 -1.34
C SER A 143 15.54 7.48 -1.90
N MET A 144 14.75 6.87 -1.03
CA MET A 144 13.40 6.37 -1.31
C MET A 144 12.33 7.17 -0.57
N ASP A 145 12.69 8.34 -0.01
CA ASP A 145 11.82 9.12 0.89
C ASP A 145 10.54 9.62 0.20
N ALA A 146 10.55 9.70 -1.14
CA ALA A 146 9.40 10.04 -1.97
C ALA A 146 8.22 9.05 -1.83
N PHE A 147 8.44 7.85 -1.29
CA PHE A 147 7.40 6.85 -1.04
C PHE A 147 6.89 6.82 0.40
N SER A 148 7.33 7.75 1.25
CA SER A 148 6.78 7.91 2.58
C SER A 148 5.33 8.43 2.50
N VAL A 149 4.40 7.77 3.20
CA VAL A 149 2.98 8.15 3.23
C VAL A 149 2.54 8.28 4.68
N SER A 150 1.93 9.42 5.02
CA SER A 150 1.25 9.60 6.31
C SER A 150 -0.17 9.03 6.24
N LEU A 151 -0.54 8.24 7.25
CA LEU A 151 -1.89 7.68 7.43
C LEU A 151 -2.60 8.29 8.65
N GLU A 152 -2.10 9.41 9.18
CA GLU A 152 -2.64 10.06 10.39
C GLU A 152 -4.10 10.44 10.20
N HIS A 153 -4.47 11.07 9.08
CA HIS A 153 -5.86 11.44 8.79
C HIS A 153 -6.80 10.24 8.68
N LEU A 154 -6.33 9.10 8.17
CA LEU A 154 -7.15 7.88 8.11
C LEU A 154 -7.34 7.31 9.52
N THR A 155 -6.29 7.33 10.33
CA THR A 155 -6.33 6.91 11.74
C THR A 155 -7.31 7.78 12.54
N GLU A 156 -7.25 9.10 12.37
CA GLU A 156 -8.19 10.05 12.98
C GLU A 156 -9.63 9.79 12.55
N ALA A 157 -9.86 9.58 11.24
CA ALA A 157 -11.19 9.30 10.72
C ALA A 157 -11.78 7.99 11.27
N VAL A 158 -10.96 6.95 11.45
CA VAL A 158 -11.39 5.68 12.06
C VAL A 158 -11.67 5.86 13.55
N HIS A 159 -10.88 6.66 14.27
CA HIS A 159 -11.13 6.97 15.68
C HIS A 159 -12.38 7.82 15.90
N ALA A 160 -12.77 8.63 14.93
CA ALA A 160 -13.97 9.46 14.99
C ALA A 160 -15.27 8.67 14.78
N LEU A 161 -15.21 7.38 14.49
CA LEU A 161 -16.39 6.53 14.40
C LEU A 161 -16.97 6.31 15.80
N ASP A 162 -18.10 6.95 16.05
CA ASP A 162 -18.92 6.77 17.24
C ASP A 162 -20.07 5.80 16.92
N PHE A 163 -20.26 4.80 17.77
CA PHE A 163 -21.28 3.76 17.62
C PHE A 163 -22.30 3.78 18.76
N ASP A 164 -22.15 4.68 19.72
CA ASP A 164 -23.14 4.85 20.77
C ASP A 164 -24.30 5.65 20.18
N PRO A 165 -25.53 5.10 20.16
CA PRO A 165 -26.70 5.92 19.92
C PRO A 165 -26.74 6.92 21.07
N ALA A 166 -26.67 8.22 20.77
CA ALA A 166 -26.92 9.25 21.77
C ALA A 166 -28.15 8.83 22.58
N GLU A 167 -28.05 8.85 23.91
CA GLU A 167 -29.18 8.61 24.82
C GLU A 167 -30.29 9.61 24.42
N GLU A 168 -31.17 9.23 23.49
CA GLU A 168 -32.42 9.89 23.27
C GLU A 168 -33.21 9.59 24.54
N ASP A 169 -33.30 10.59 25.41
CA ASP A 169 -34.15 10.63 26.58
C ASP A 169 -35.55 10.12 26.19
N GLU A 170 -35.78 8.82 26.36
CA GLU A 170 -37.11 8.24 26.33
C GLU A 170 -37.82 8.77 27.58
N GLU A 171 -38.37 9.98 27.48
CA GLU A 171 -39.44 10.44 28.36
C GLU A 171 -40.58 9.42 28.24
N TYR A 172 -40.55 8.41 29.11
CA TYR A 172 -41.67 7.52 29.35
C TYR A 172 -42.89 8.40 29.64
N PHE A 173 -43.80 8.46 28.67
CA PHE A 173 -45.12 9.04 28.86
C PHE A 173 -45.84 8.18 29.89
N ASP A 174 -45.81 8.60 31.16
CA ASP A 174 -46.62 8.02 32.23
C ASP A 174 -48.08 8.29 31.85
N GLY A 175 -48.75 7.25 31.35
CA GLY A 175 -50.16 7.30 31.02
C GLY A 175 -50.95 7.47 32.31
N GLU A 176 -51.19 8.71 32.72
CA GLU A 176 -52.18 9.01 33.74
C GLU A 176 -53.53 8.45 33.24
N GLU A 177 -53.99 7.37 33.88
CA GLU A 177 -55.35 6.88 33.77
C GLU A 177 -56.28 7.97 34.32
N GLU A 178 -56.95 8.72 33.44
CA GLU A 178 -58.11 9.52 33.85
C GLU A 178 -59.22 8.56 34.29
N GLU A 179 -59.37 8.38 35.61
CA GLU A 179 -60.58 7.88 36.22
C GLU A 179 -61.75 8.78 35.78
N MET A 180 -62.58 8.29 34.86
CA MET A 180 -63.88 8.90 34.58
C MET A 180 -64.83 8.64 35.77
N GLU A 181 -64.90 9.61 36.68
CA GLU A 181 -66.08 9.81 37.54
C GLU A 181 -67.20 10.50 36.73
N GLU A 182 -68.23 9.73 36.37
CA GLU A 182 -69.69 10.00 36.48
C GLU A 182 -70.53 9.16 35.49
#